data_AF-A0A1G9VY51-F1
#
_entry.id   AF-A0A1G9VY51-F1
#
_cell.length_a   1.000
_cell.length_b   1.000
_cell.length_c   1.000
_cell.angle_alpha   90.00
_cell.angle_beta   90.00
_cell.angle_gamma   90.00
#
_symmetry.space_group_name_H-M   'P 1'
#
loop_
_entity.id
_entity.type
_entity.pdbx_description
1 polymer ?
#
loop_
_entity_poly.entity_id
_entity_poly.type
_entity_poly.pdbx_seq_one_letter_code
_entity_poly.pdbx_strand_id
1 'polypeptide(L)'
;MAEEKEISAEDEELRKARKKASDNYNKAKEKKEKAFVVGGYNFKTSQEAEAAKDEMAAIKYLSSKTDSKDPKQVFILYNKIIDRQLFTTSLGISYLKNLQQFLYQSPSIPNDRIRPIPIKSDTQAEIDRRREKVMHKSEIHELTILVAKYRNKYIKSLIVIGFFAAVIIAMFVIVNTGTNTNIVNYEISIQDKYASWAQELESKEAYLKQKESDLNKLQYELESASIKAGVYSDEDEAKGESESANRDLDTSNENESKPETTKPE
;
A
#
# COMPACT_ATOMS: atom_id res chain seq x y z
N MET A 1 54.97 29.80 49.28
CA MET A 1 53.71 30.57 49.13
C MET A 1 53.93 31.70 48.11
N ALA A 2 54.23 31.35 46.86
CA ALA A 2 54.55 32.31 45.80
C ALA A 2 53.95 31.89 44.45
N GLU A 3 54.18 30.63 44.03
CA GLU A 3 53.76 30.06 42.74
C GLU A 3 52.25 30.23 42.44
N GLU A 4 51.40 30.18 43.47
CA GLU A 4 49.94 30.19 43.33
C GLU A 4 49.36 31.51 42.78
N LYS A 5 50.14 32.60 42.76
CA LYS A 5 49.74 33.87 42.11
C LYS A 5 50.24 34.01 40.67
N GLU A 6 51.30 33.30 40.29
CA GLU A 6 52.02 33.50 39.04
C GLU A 6 51.24 32.89 37.86
N ILE A 7 50.72 31.67 38.06
CA ILE A 7 49.86 30.93 37.13
C ILE A 7 48.66 31.77 36.64
N SER A 8 48.05 32.55 37.55
CA SER A 8 46.88 33.38 37.25
C SER A 8 47.21 34.55 36.29
N ALA A 9 48.43 35.09 36.37
CA ALA A 9 48.87 36.19 35.51
C ALA A 9 49.20 35.69 34.09
N GLU A 10 49.90 34.56 33.98
CA GLU A 10 50.24 33.94 32.69
C GLU A 10 48.99 33.52 31.89
N ASP A 11 47.97 32.95 32.56
CA ASP A 11 46.70 32.58 31.91
C ASP A 11 45.93 33.82 31.41
N GLU A 12 46.02 34.95 32.11
CA GLU A 12 45.39 36.20 31.67
C GLU A 12 46.14 36.84 30.49
N GLU A 13 47.48 36.84 30.51
CA GLU A 13 48.35 37.19 29.38
C GLU A 13 48.02 36.31 28.15
N LEU A 14 47.94 34.99 28.32
CA LEU A 14 47.66 34.04 27.24
C LEU A 14 46.26 34.25 26.65
N ARG A 15 45.26 34.58 27.48
CA ARG A 15 43.92 34.99 27.04
C ARG A 15 43.94 36.30 26.26
N LYS A 16 44.65 37.32 26.74
CA LYS A 16 44.84 38.62 26.03
C LYS A 16 45.53 38.42 24.69
N ALA A 17 46.58 37.60 24.63
CA ALA A 17 47.32 37.27 23.42
C ALA A 17 46.45 36.52 22.40
N ARG A 18 45.72 35.48 22.82
CA ARG A 18 44.78 34.73 21.96
C ARG A 18 43.67 35.64 21.40
N LYS A 19 43.11 36.55 22.22
CA LYS A 19 42.13 37.53 21.74
C LYS A 19 42.74 38.47 20.70
N LYS A 20 43.91 39.06 20.99
CA LYS A 20 44.63 39.97 20.07
C LYS A 20 44.98 39.30 18.73
N ALA A 21 45.33 38.00 18.75
CA ALA A 21 45.56 37.22 17.54
C ALA A 21 44.27 37.02 16.71
N SER A 22 43.15 36.69 17.37
CA SER A 22 41.83 36.55 16.73
C SER A 22 41.33 37.88 16.13
N ASP A 23 41.41 38.97 16.89
CA ASP A 23 41.05 40.32 16.44
C ASP A 23 41.87 40.72 15.20
N ASN A 24 43.17 40.40 15.18
CA ASN A 24 44.06 40.69 14.04
C ASN A 24 43.76 39.80 12.82
N TYR A 25 43.47 38.50 13.02
CA TYR A 25 43.04 37.59 11.95
C TYR A 25 41.74 38.08 11.29
N ASN A 26 40.73 38.44 12.09
CA ASN A 26 39.46 38.96 11.59
C ASN A 26 39.64 40.28 10.82
N LYS A 27 40.45 41.21 11.34
CA LYS A 27 40.79 42.46 10.65
C LYS A 27 41.55 42.24 9.34
N ALA A 28 42.43 41.24 9.27
CA ALA A 28 43.12 40.87 8.05
C ALA A 28 42.20 40.19 7.02
N LYS A 29 41.26 39.36 7.49
CA LYS A 29 40.22 38.72 6.67
C LYS A 29 39.28 39.76 6.07
N GLU A 30 38.72 40.67 6.88
CA GLU A 30 37.91 41.80 6.41
C GLU A 30 38.65 42.64 5.37
N LYS A 31 39.95 42.92 5.58
CA LYS A 31 40.75 43.70 4.63
C LYS A 31 40.91 42.98 3.29
N LYS A 32 41.01 41.64 3.27
CA LYS A 32 41.00 40.85 2.03
C LYS A 32 39.63 40.83 1.36
N GLU A 33 38.56 40.59 2.11
CA GLU A 33 37.19 40.57 1.57
C GLU A 33 36.82 41.93 0.97
N LYS A 34 37.12 43.04 1.67
CA LYS A 34 36.91 44.41 1.17
C LYS A 34 37.81 44.77 -0.02
N ALA A 35 38.95 44.08 -0.22
CA ALA A 35 39.82 44.29 -1.38
C ALA A 35 39.28 43.67 -2.68
N PHE A 36 38.33 42.74 -2.60
CA PHE A 36 37.67 42.13 -3.77
C PHE A 36 36.26 42.69 -4.03
N VAL A 37 35.84 43.74 -3.31
CA VAL A 37 34.56 44.44 -3.55
C VAL A 37 34.77 45.63 -4.48
N VAL A 38 34.08 45.63 -5.63
CA VAL A 38 34.14 46.69 -6.65
C VAL A 38 32.76 46.94 -7.23
N GLY A 39 32.33 48.20 -7.29
CA GLY A 39 31.02 48.59 -7.86
C GLY A 39 29.80 47.97 -7.16
N GLY A 40 29.94 47.51 -5.91
CA GLY A 40 28.91 46.77 -5.16
C GLY A 40 28.91 45.25 -5.36
N TYR A 41 29.73 44.73 -6.27
CA TYR A 41 29.94 43.29 -6.47
C TYR A 41 31.12 42.81 -5.63
N ASN A 42 31.04 41.58 -5.09
CA ASN A 42 32.15 40.91 -4.41
C ASN A 42 32.68 39.79 -5.31
N PHE A 43 33.95 39.86 -5.69
CA PHE A 43 34.58 38.96 -6.66
C PHE A 43 35.39 37.86 -5.97
N LYS A 44 35.55 36.71 -6.63
CA LYS A 44 36.19 35.54 -6.00
C LYS A 44 37.72 35.60 -6.00
N THR A 45 38.29 36.42 -6.88
CA THR A 45 39.74 36.49 -7.11
C THR A 45 40.21 37.93 -7.26
N SER A 46 41.49 38.18 -6.96
CA SER A 46 42.09 39.50 -7.14
C SER A 46 42.12 39.94 -8.61
N GLN A 47 42.25 39.00 -9.55
CA GLN A 47 42.27 39.30 -10.99
C GLN A 47 40.90 39.74 -11.50
N GLU A 48 39.84 39.04 -11.07
CA GLU A 48 38.45 39.40 -11.39
C GLU A 48 38.05 40.74 -10.76
N ALA A 49 38.53 41.02 -9.54
CA ALA A 49 38.34 42.31 -8.88
C ALA A 49 39.11 43.46 -9.58
N GLU A 50 40.35 43.24 -10.03
CA GLU A 50 41.10 44.28 -10.75
C GLU A 50 40.46 44.58 -12.11
N ALA A 51 40.10 43.54 -12.87
CA ALA A 51 39.35 43.69 -14.11
C ALA A 51 38.03 44.46 -13.89
N ALA A 52 37.32 44.23 -12.78
CA ALA A 52 36.12 44.99 -12.46
C ALA A 52 36.39 46.49 -12.18
N LYS A 53 37.58 46.88 -11.70
CA LYS A 53 37.96 48.30 -11.55
C LYS A 53 38.24 48.94 -12.90
N ASP A 54 38.98 48.24 -13.76
CA ASP A 54 39.28 48.70 -15.13
C ASP A 54 37.99 48.83 -15.95
N GLU A 55 37.09 47.84 -15.86
CA GLU A 55 35.76 47.91 -16.46
C GLU A 55 34.95 49.08 -15.88
N MET A 56 34.99 49.34 -14.57
CA MET A 56 34.30 50.49 -13.96
C MET A 56 34.85 51.84 -14.45
N ALA A 57 36.17 51.96 -14.61
CA ALA A 57 36.81 53.14 -15.17
C ALA A 57 36.45 53.33 -16.66
N ALA A 58 36.45 52.26 -17.43
CA ALA A 58 36.04 52.26 -18.83
C ALA A 58 34.54 52.58 -19.01
N ILE A 59 33.65 52.05 -18.16
CA ILE A 59 32.22 52.44 -18.11
C ILE A 59 32.09 53.93 -17.85
N LYS A 60 32.80 54.48 -16.85
CA LYS A 60 32.77 55.91 -16.53
C LYS A 60 33.27 56.77 -17.69
N TYR A 61 34.32 56.33 -18.39
CA TYR A 61 34.82 57.03 -19.59
C TYR A 61 33.81 56.98 -20.75
N LEU A 62 33.30 55.80 -21.10
CA LEU A 62 32.37 55.61 -22.23
C LEU A 62 31.04 56.33 -22.03
N SER A 63 30.49 56.30 -20.80
CA SER A 63 29.29 57.07 -20.44
C SER A 63 29.52 58.59 -20.43
N SER A 64 30.73 59.06 -20.10
CA SER A 64 31.09 60.48 -20.24
C SER A 64 31.31 60.96 -21.69
N LYS A 65 31.43 60.03 -22.64
CA LYS A 65 31.71 60.30 -24.07
C LYS A 65 30.57 59.94 -25.03
N THR A 66 29.46 59.43 -24.51
CA THR A 66 28.30 58.98 -25.30
C THR A 66 27.05 59.60 -24.71
N ASP A 67 26.22 60.29 -25.51
CA ASP A 67 24.94 60.75 -24.98
C ASP A 67 24.04 59.55 -24.68
N SER A 68 23.82 59.31 -23.39
CA SER A 68 23.00 58.20 -22.89
C SER A 68 21.50 58.44 -23.09
N LYS A 69 21.09 59.59 -23.63
CA LYS A 69 19.71 59.90 -24.02
C LYS A 69 19.40 59.61 -25.49
N ASP A 70 20.42 59.52 -26.35
CA ASP A 70 20.25 59.22 -27.78
C ASP A 70 20.30 57.70 -28.04
N PRO A 71 19.18 57.06 -28.45
CA PRO A 71 19.15 55.64 -28.76
C PRO A 71 20.15 55.21 -29.83
N LYS A 72 20.48 56.09 -30.80
CA LYS A 72 21.41 55.77 -31.88
C LYS A 72 22.85 55.69 -31.36
N GLN A 73 23.26 56.64 -30.53
CA GLN A 73 24.56 56.60 -29.85
C GLN A 73 24.66 55.42 -28.89
N VAL A 74 23.62 55.14 -28.09
CA VAL A 74 23.61 53.97 -27.20
C VAL A 74 23.70 52.66 -28.00
N PHE A 75 23.05 52.56 -29.16
CA PHE A 75 23.14 51.38 -30.03
C PHE A 75 24.54 51.20 -30.63
N ILE A 76 25.19 52.28 -31.07
CA ILE A 76 26.57 52.24 -31.57
C ILE A 76 27.55 51.84 -30.45
N LEU A 77 27.36 52.37 -29.23
CA LEU A 77 28.16 52.01 -28.06
C LEU A 77 27.97 50.53 -27.68
N TYR A 78 26.71 50.09 -27.52
CA TYR A 78 26.35 48.72 -27.17
C TYR A 78 26.98 47.70 -28.12
N ASN A 79 26.85 47.92 -29.43
CA ASN A 79 27.45 47.06 -30.44
C ASN A 79 28.98 47.08 -30.36
N LYS A 80 29.61 48.25 -30.28
CA LYS A 80 31.09 48.38 -30.17
C LYS A 80 31.68 47.70 -28.93
N ILE A 81 30.93 47.64 -27.83
CA ILE A 81 31.33 46.90 -26.62
C ILE A 81 31.29 45.39 -26.88
N ILE A 82 30.22 44.88 -27.52
CA ILE A 82 30.07 43.46 -27.89
C ILE A 82 31.15 43.03 -28.89
N ASP A 83 31.34 43.78 -29.97
CA ASP A 83 32.30 43.46 -31.06
C ASP A 83 33.76 43.37 -30.58
N ARG A 84 34.08 44.03 -29.47
CA ARG A 84 35.42 44.06 -28.86
C ARG A 84 35.52 43.28 -27.55
N GLN A 85 34.41 42.67 -27.10
CA GLN A 85 34.27 41.97 -25.81
C GLN A 85 34.89 42.73 -24.62
N LEU A 86 34.75 44.07 -24.58
CA LEU A 86 35.46 44.94 -23.61
C LEU A 86 35.12 44.63 -22.15
N PHE A 87 33.96 44.01 -21.92
CA PHE A 87 33.35 43.81 -20.62
C PHE A 87 33.05 42.33 -20.42
N THR A 88 33.58 41.78 -19.33
CA THR A 88 33.63 40.36 -19.04
C THR A 88 33.29 40.04 -17.58
N THR A 89 33.39 41.00 -16.66
CA THR A 89 32.96 40.82 -15.25
C THR A 89 31.46 41.09 -15.10
N SER A 90 30.89 40.65 -13.98
CA SER A 90 29.49 40.92 -13.59
C SER A 90 29.12 42.41 -13.66
N LEU A 91 30.06 43.32 -13.41
CA LEU A 91 29.82 44.76 -13.46
C LEU A 91 29.67 45.26 -14.90
N GLY A 92 30.60 44.89 -15.78
CA GLY A 92 30.55 45.23 -17.21
C GLY A 92 29.33 44.62 -17.93
N ILE A 93 29.01 43.35 -17.64
CA ILE A 93 27.81 42.68 -18.17
C ILE A 93 26.52 43.34 -17.66
N SER A 94 26.48 43.80 -16.41
CA SER A 94 25.36 44.58 -15.87
C SER A 94 25.16 45.91 -16.62
N TYR A 95 26.24 46.63 -16.92
CA TYR A 95 26.18 47.85 -17.74
C TYR A 95 25.69 47.58 -19.17
N LEU A 96 26.20 46.54 -19.84
CA LEU A 96 25.66 46.06 -21.13
C LEU A 96 24.15 45.79 -21.06
N LYS A 97 23.68 45.15 -19.98
CA LYS A 97 22.25 44.84 -19.81
C LYS A 97 21.39 46.09 -19.64
N ASN A 98 21.89 47.11 -18.96
CA ASN A 98 21.21 48.41 -18.83
C ASN A 98 21.14 49.15 -20.18
N LEU A 99 22.21 49.15 -20.98
CA LEU A 99 22.17 49.69 -22.35
C LEU A 99 21.17 48.92 -23.23
N GLN A 100 21.17 47.58 -23.16
CA GLN A 100 20.23 46.73 -23.88
C GLN A 100 18.77 47.05 -23.49
N GLN A 101 18.52 47.27 -22.20
CA GLN A 101 17.18 47.56 -21.68
C GLN A 101 16.65 48.94 -22.11
N PHE A 102 17.53 49.95 -22.18
CA PHE A 102 17.19 51.26 -22.74
C PHE A 102 16.86 51.18 -24.23
N LEU A 103 17.60 50.35 -24.99
CA LEU A 103 17.34 50.13 -26.41
C LEU A 103 15.98 49.46 -26.65
N TYR A 104 15.60 48.44 -25.86
CA TYR A 104 14.27 47.82 -25.91
C TYR A 104 13.11 48.77 -25.53
N GLN A 105 13.40 49.88 -24.83
CA GLN A 105 12.41 50.90 -24.48
C GLN A 105 12.25 51.99 -25.57
N SER A 106 13.12 52.01 -26.59
CA SER A 106 13.09 53.03 -27.64
C SER A 106 12.38 52.53 -28.90
N PRO A 107 11.29 53.17 -29.36
CA PRO A 107 10.63 52.80 -30.62
C PRO A 107 11.48 53.12 -31.87
N SER A 108 12.61 53.81 -31.71
CA SER A 108 13.51 54.21 -32.80
C SER A 108 14.37 53.07 -33.36
N ILE A 109 14.45 51.91 -32.68
CA ILE A 109 15.33 50.80 -33.05
C ILE A 109 14.57 49.47 -32.92
N PRO A 110 14.38 48.70 -34.00
CA PRO A 110 13.71 47.40 -33.93
C PRO A 110 14.41 46.42 -32.99
N ASN A 111 13.63 45.76 -32.13
CA ASN A 111 14.13 44.81 -31.12
C ASN A 111 15.00 43.70 -31.74
N ASP A 112 14.66 43.24 -32.94
CA ASP A 112 15.35 42.17 -33.67
C ASP A 112 16.79 42.54 -34.07
N ARG A 113 17.13 43.84 -34.06
CA ARG A 113 18.49 44.35 -34.33
C ARG A 113 19.36 44.44 -33.06
N ILE A 114 18.77 44.26 -31.88
CA ILE A 114 19.48 44.34 -30.60
C ILE A 114 20.09 42.96 -30.30
N ARG A 115 21.37 42.80 -30.65
CA ARG A 115 22.12 41.55 -30.45
C ARG A 115 22.06 41.06 -28.99
N PRO A 116 22.05 39.74 -28.74
CA PRO A 116 22.16 39.20 -27.38
C PRO A 116 23.54 39.49 -26.79
N ILE A 117 23.62 39.58 -25.46
CA ILE A 117 24.89 39.75 -24.74
C ILE A 117 25.57 38.38 -24.66
N PRO A 118 26.81 38.20 -25.15
CA PRO A 118 27.55 36.96 -24.98
C PRO A 118 27.94 36.76 -23.51
N ILE A 119 27.75 35.56 -22.98
CA ILE A 119 28.20 35.18 -21.62
C ILE A 119 29.31 34.13 -21.69
N LYS A 120 30.13 34.05 -20.63
CA LYS A 120 31.27 33.12 -20.55
C LYS A 120 30.79 31.66 -20.51
N SER A 121 31.57 30.76 -21.10
CA SER A 121 31.40 29.30 -21.03
C SER A 121 31.05 28.80 -19.62
N ASP A 122 31.80 29.28 -18.64
CA ASP A 122 31.74 28.79 -17.26
C ASP A 122 30.45 29.25 -16.57
N THR A 123 29.98 30.45 -16.94
CA THR A 123 28.68 30.99 -16.50
C THR A 123 27.50 30.32 -17.20
N GLN A 124 27.63 30.01 -18.49
CA GLN A 124 26.63 29.26 -19.26
C GLN A 124 26.46 27.86 -18.68
N ALA A 125 27.55 27.14 -18.40
CA ALA A 125 27.53 25.81 -17.80
C ALA A 125 26.84 25.77 -16.42
N GLU A 126 27.07 26.76 -15.54
CA GLU A 126 26.35 26.83 -14.26
C GLU A 126 24.88 27.24 -14.41
N ILE A 127 24.53 28.03 -15.42
CA ILE A 127 23.13 28.36 -15.76
C ILE A 127 22.40 27.11 -16.28
N ASP A 128 23.02 26.33 -17.17
CA ASP A 128 22.42 25.12 -17.72
C ASP A 128 22.32 24.01 -16.66
N ARG A 129 23.36 23.81 -15.83
CA ARG A 129 23.31 22.92 -14.66
C ARG A 129 22.23 23.34 -13.64
N ARG A 130 21.85 24.61 -13.58
CA ARG A 130 20.69 25.08 -12.79
C ARG A 130 19.37 24.80 -13.49
N ARG A 131 19.28 24.99 -14.81
CA ARG A 131 18.10 24.69 -15.62
C ARG A 131 17.76 23.19 -15.57
N GLU A 132 18.75 22.34 -15.78
CA GLU A 132 18.69 20.88 -15.63
C GLU A 132 18.15 20.47 -14.25
N LYS A 133 18.71 21.01 -13.15
CA LYS A 133 18.23 20.75 -11.79
C LYS A 133 16.81 21.22 -11.52
N VAL A 134 16.35 22.29 -12.18
CA VAL A 134 14.95 22.73 -12.09
C VAL A 134 14.04 21.78 -12.87
N MET A 135 14.40 21.42 -14.11
CA MET A 135 13.65 20.48 -14.95
C MET A 135 13.48 19.11 -14.26
N HIS A 136 14.56 18.51 -13.79
CA HIS A 136 14.50 17.25 -13.02
C HIS A 136 13.68 17.38 -11.73
N LYS A 137 13.66 18.56 -11.07
CA LYS A 137 12.80 18.75 -9.89
C LYS A 137 11.31 18.76 -10.24
N SER A 138 10.92 19.32 -11.39
CA SER A 138 9.54 19.20 -11.91
C SER A 138 9.19 17.75 -12.26
N GLU A 139 10.06 17.04 -12.99
CA GLU A 139 9.85 15.62 -13.35
C GLU A 139 9.68 14.74 -12.10
N ILE A 140 10.57 14.88 -11.11
CA ILE A 140 10.47 14.20 -9.81
C ILE A 140 9.15 14.53 -9.09
N HIS A 141 8.65 15.77 -9.21
CA HIS A 141 7.37 16.14 -8.61
C HIS A 141 6.19 15.45 -9.30
N GLU A 142 6.15 15.43 -10.64
CA GLU A 142 5.10 14.75 -11.40
C GLU A 142 5.13 13.23 -11.19
N LEU A 143 6.31 12.61 -11.19
CA LEU A 143 6.48 11.19 -10.89
C LEU A 143 6.01 10.85 -9.46
N THR A 144 6.34 11.67 -8.45
CA THR A 144 5.89 11.43 -7.06
C THR A 144 4.37 11.60 -6.90
N ILE A 145 3.74 12.54 -7.62
CA ILE A 145 2.28 12.67 -7.70
C ILE A 145 1.65 11.42 -8.34
N LEU A 146 2.21 10.91 -9.44
CA LEU A 146 1.72 9.68 -10.09
C LEU A 146 1.85 8.46 -9.17
N VAL A 147 3.01 8.26 -8.55
CA VAL A 147 3.25 7.15 -7.61
C VAL A 147 2.29 7.21 -6.42
N ALA A 148 2.02 8.40 -5.86
CA ALA A 148 1.03 8.57 -4.80
C ALA A 148 -0.40 8.18 -5.25
N LYS A 149 -0.79 8.59 -6.47
CA LYS A 149 -2.10 8.27 -7.07
C LYS A 149 -2.28 6.78 -7.31
N TYR A 150 -1.26 6.08 -7.82
CA TYR A 150 -1.28 4.62 -7.98
C TYR A 150 -1.25 3.88 -6.64
N ARG A 151 -0.42 4.31 -5.67
CA ARG A 151 -0.37 3.72 -4.33
C ARG A 151 -1.72 3.78 -3.62
N ASN A 152 -2.44 4.91 -3.71
CA ASN A 152 -3.77 5.05 -3.11
C ASN A 152 -4.80 4.09 -3.75
N LYS A 153 -4.77 3.91 -5.09
CA LYS A 153 -5.61 2.90 -5.76
C LYS A 153 -5.26 1.48 -5.30
N TYR A 154 -3.97 1.13 -5.22
CA TYR A 154 -3.52 -0.20 -4.80
C TYR A 154 -3.88 -0.51 -3.34
N ILE A 155 -3.70 0.44 -2.41
CA ILE A 155 -4.10 0.27 -1.01
C ILE A 155 -5.61 0.04 -0.87
N LYS A 156 -6.45 0.79 -1.62
CA LYS A 156 -7.90 0.54 -1.65
C LYS A 156 -8.23 -0.84 -2.21
N SER A 157 -7.51 -1.31 -3.24
CA SER A 157 -7.66 -2.66 -3.78
C SER A 157 -7.29 -3.75 -2.76
N LEU A 158 -6.21 -3.56 -2.00
CA LEU A 158 -5.80 -4.49 -0.95
C LEU A 158 -6.81 -4.58 0.20
N ILE A 159 -7.45 -3.47 0.58
CA ILE A 159 -8.51 -3.47 1.60
C ILE A 159 -9.71 -4.31 1.14
N VAL A 160 -10.11 -4.19 -0.13
CA VAL A 160 -11.19 -5.01 -0.71
C VAL A 160 -10.80 -6.50 -0.77
N ILE A 161 -9.57 -6.81 -1.20
CA ILE A 161 -9.06 -8.20 -1.25
C ILE A 161 -9.01 -8.81 0.16
N GLY A 162 -8.55 -8.05 1.16
CA GLY A 162 -8.51 -8.48 2.56
C GLY A 162 -9.90 -8.74 3.15
N PHE A 163 -10.90 -7.95 2.77
CA PHE A 163 -12.30 -8.20 3.14
C PHE A 163 -12.82 -9.52 2.55
N PHE A 164 -12.60 -9.77 1.25
CA PHE A 164 -12.98 -11.06 0.64
C PHE A 164 -12.25 -12.25 1.27
N ALA A 165 -10.96 -12.11 1.59
CA ALA A 165 -10.21 -13.15 2.31
C ALA A 165 -10.79 -13.43 3.70
N ALA A 166 -11.21 -12.40 4.45
CA ALA A 166 -11.87 -12.56 5.74
C ALA A 166 -13.22 -13.28 5.62
N VAL A 167 -14.01 -13.04 4.56
CA VAL A 167 -15.26 -13.77 4.29
C VAL A 167 -14.98 -15.26 4.01
N ILE A 168 -13.95 -15.58 3.22
CA ILE A 168 -13.56 -16.97 2.94
C ILE A 168 -13.12 -17.69 4.24
N ILE A 169 -12.33 -17.02 5.07
CA ILE A 169 -11.93 -17.55 6.40
C ILE A 169 -13.15 -17.76 7.30
N ALA A 170 -14.09 -16.82 7.32
CA ALA A 170 -15.32 -16.95 8.11
C ALA A 170 -16.19 -18.13 7.64
N MET A 171 -16.33 -18.37 6.33
CA MET A 171 -17.01 -19.56 5.82
C MET A 171 -16.29 -20.85 6.23
N PHE A 172 -14.96 -20.89 6.18
CA PHE A 172 -14.19 -22.06 6.62
C PHE A 172 -14.36 -22.34 8.13
N VAL A 173 -14.39 -21.30 8.97
CA VAL A 173 -14.71 -21.43 10.40
C VAL A 173 -16.14 -21.93 10.61
N ILE A 174 -17.13 -21.42 9.88
CA ILE A 174 -18.52 -21.90 9.97
C ILE A 174 -18.63 -23.39 9.57
N VAL A 175 -17.90 -23.84 8.55
CA VAL A 175 -17.85 -25.26 8.15
C VAL A 175 -17.18 -26.13 9.22
N ASN A 176 -16.13 -25.65 9.87
CA ASN A 176 -15.38 -26.41 10.88
C ASN A 176 -16.00 -26.37 12.29
N THR A 177 -16.80 -25.36 12.61
CA THR A 177 -17.45 -25.18 13.92
C THR A 177 -18.95 -25.52 13.89
N GLY A 178 -19.58 -25.49 12.72
CA GLY A 178 -20.99 -25.80 12.58
C GLY A 178 -21.28 -27.29 12.63
N THR A 179 -21.95 -27.74 13.70
CA THR A 179 -22.62 -29.05 13.82
C THR A 179 -23.86 -29.16 12.91
N ASN A 180 -23.79 -28.57 11.70
CA ASN A 180 -24.78 -28.74 10.66
C ASN A 180 -24.74 -30.18 10.17
N THR A 181 -25.90 -30.82 10.05
CA THR A 181 -26.02 -32.22 9.65
C THR A 181 -25.68 -32.41 8.17
N ASN A 182 -24.38 -32.47 7.87
CA ASN A 182 -23.90 -32.93 6.57
C ASN A 182 -24.36 -34.38 6.36
N ILE A 183 -24.70 -34.73 5.12
CA ILE A 183 -25.62 -35.82 4.75
C ILE A 183 -25.36 -37.16 5.45
N VAL A 184 -24.07 -37.49 5.66
CA VAL A 184 -23.56 -38.70 6.32
C VAL A 184 -24.19 -38.96 7.70
N ASN A 185 -24.45 -37.92 8.50
CA ASN A 185 -24.98 -38.12 9.85
C ASN A 185 -26.49 -38.45 9.87
N TYR A 186 -27.22 -38.18 8.78
CA TYR A 186 -28.61 -38.65 8.66
C TYR A 186 -28.67 -40.17 8.50
N GLU A 187 -27.80 -40.75 7.67
CA GLU A 187 -27.71 -42.19 7.43
C GLU A 187 -27.46 -42.97 8.72
N ILE A 188 -26.43 -42.57 9.48
CA ILE A 188 -26.11 -43.16 10.80
C ILE A 188 -27.31 -43.04 11.76
N SER A 189 -27.91 -41.85 11.87
CA SER A 189 -29.08 -41.62 12.74
C SER A 189 -30.36 -42.37 12.36
N ILE A 190 -30.39 -42.97 11.16
CA ILE A 190 -31.48 -43.83 10.68
C ILE A 190 -31.11 -45.30 10.92
N GLN A 191 -29.86 -45.69 10.65
CA GLN A 191 -29.33 -47.01 10.96
C GLN A 191 -29.43 -47.35 12.46
N ASP A 192 -29.08 -46.42 13.34
CA ASP A 192 -29.19 -46.57 14.80
C ASP A 192 -30.64 -46.82 15.25
N LYS A 193 -31.63 -46.19 14.58
CA LYS A 193 -33.05 -46.41 14.86
C LYS A 193 -33.51 -47.80 14.44
N TYR A 194 -33.09 -48.27 13.26
CA TYR A 194 -33.39 -49.64 12.83
C TYR A 194 -32.73 -50.68 13.74
N ALA A 195 -31.50 -50.45 14.21
CA ALA A 195 -30.84 -51.30 15.20
C ALA A 195 -31.61 -51.31 16.55
N SER A 196 -32.01 -50.14 17.04
CA SER A 196 -32.82 -50.02 18.26
C SER A 196 -34.18 -50.71 18.14
N TRP A 197 -34.86 -50.63 16.99
CA TRP A 197 -36.14 -51.32 16.75
C TRP A 197 -35.97 -52.84 16.64
N ALA A 198 -34.89 -53.33 16.01
CA ALA A 198 -34.59 -54.76 15.97
C ALA A 198 -34.39 -55.33 17.39
N GLN A 199 -33.61 -54.64 18.22
CA GLN A 199 -33.39 -55.03 19.62
C GLN A 199 -34.67 -54.95 20.46
N GLU A 200 -35.52 -53.93 20.24
CA GLU A 200 -36.82 -53.84 20.90
C GLU A 200 -37.75 -55.01 20.51
N LEU A 201 -37.76 -55.39 19.22
CA LEU A 201 -38.58 -56.49 18.71
C LEU A 201 -38.09 -57.85 19.26
N GLU A 202 -36.79 -58.13 19.22
CA GLU A 202 -36.19 -59.33 19.80
C GLU A 202 -36.52 -59.46 21.30
N SER A 203 -36.49 -58.35 22.06
CA SER A 203 -36.86 -58.36 23.48
C SER A 203 -38.34 -58.70 23.72
N LYS A 204 -39.23 -58.31 22.80
CA LYS A 204 -40.67 -58.62 22.85
C LYS A 204 -40.93 -60.07 22.45
N GLU A 205 -40.26 -60.58 21.42
CA GLU A 205 -40.35 -61.98 21.01
C GLU A 205 -39.84 -62.91 22.12
N ALA A 206 -38.72 -62.59 22.77
CA ALA A 206 -38.22 -63.33 23.92
C ALA A 206 -39.22 -63.34 25.10
N TYR A 207 -39.85 -62.20 25.39
CA TYR A 207 -40.88 -62.08 26.43
C TYR A 207 -42.16 -62.87 26.10
N LEU A 208 -42.63 -62.81 24.85
CA LEU A 208 -43.79 -63.57 24.39
C LEU A 208 -43.51 -65.07 24.42
N LYS A 209 -42.35 -65.51 23.93
CA LYS A 209 -41.92 -66.91 23.97
C LYS A 209 -41.78 -67.46 25.40
N GLN A 210 -41.37 -66.62 26.36
CA GLN A 210 -41.42 -66.99 27.78
C GLN A 210 -42.87 -67.19 28.25
N LYS A 211 -43.77 -66.24 27.94
CA LYS A 211 -45.19 -66.36 28.28
C LYS A 211 -45.86 -67.58 27.67
N GLU A 212 -45.58 -67.89 26.41
CA GLU A 212 -46.07 -69.08 25.72
C GLU A 212 -45.54 -70.36 26.37
N SER A 213 -44.25 -70.40 26.73
CA SER A 213 -43.65 -71.51 27.48
C SER A 213 -44.34 -71.73 28.83
N ASP A 214 -44.61 -70.66 29.58
CA ASP A 214 -45.24 -70.73 30.90
C ASP A 214 -46.75 -71.05 30.81
N LEU A 215 -47.46 -70.54 29.80
CA LEU A 215 -48.86 -70.93 29.52
C LEU A 215 -48.97 -72.40 29.09
N ASN A 216 -48.06 -72.90 28.26
CA ASN A 216 -48.04 -74.30 27.81
C ASN A 216 -47.74 -75.26 28.98
N LYS A 217 -46.81 -74.89 29.89
CA LYS A 217 -46.61 -75.63 31.15
C LYS A 217 -47.89 -75.68 32.00
N LEU A 218 -48.60 -74.56 32.14
CA LEU A 218 -49.85 -74.50 32.89
C LEU A 218 -50.98 -75.31 32.22
N GLN A 219 -51.04 -75.36 30.89
CA GLN A 219 -51.98 -76.23 30.17
C GLN A 219 -51.65 -77.71 30.41
N TYR A 220 -50.38 -78.11 30.27
CA TYR A 220 -49.93 -79.48 30.55
C TYR A 220 -50.14 -79.89 32.02
N GLU A 221 -49.91 -78.98 32.97
CA GLU A 221 -50.18 -79.21 34.39
C GLU A 221 -51.69 -79.41 34.62
N LEU A 222 -52.54 -78.52 34.07
CA LEU A 222 -54.00 -78.62 34.15
C LEU A 222 -54.55 -79.90 33.50
N GLU A 223 -54.03 -80.29 32.33
CA GLU A 223 -54.37 -81.53 31.64
C GLU A 223 -53.95 -82.74 32.47
N SER A 224 -52.71 -82.76 32.99
CA SER A 224 -52.23 -83.84 33.87
C SER A 224 -53.05 -83.95 35.16
N ALA A 225 -53.51 -82.82 35.72
CA ALA A 225 -54.38 -82.80 36.88
C ALA A 225 -55.81 -83.27 36.56
N SER A 226 -56.33 -82.91 35.38
CA SER A 226 -57.62 -83.39 34.85
C SER A 226 -57.60 -84.91 34.65
N ILE A 227 -56.58 -85.45 33.98
CA ILE A 227 -56.35 -86.90 33.85
C ILE A 227 -56.25 -87.58 35.23
N LYS A 228 -55.63 -86.93 36.21
CA LYS A 228 -55.51 -87.46 37.58
C LYS A 228 -56.81 -87.41 38.40
N ALA A 229 -57.74 -86.52 38.04
CA ALA A 229 -59.06 -86.37 38.66
C ALA A 229 -60.16 -87.19 37.94
N GLY A 230 -59.99 -87.46 36.64
CA GLY A 230 -60.94 -88.18 35.79
C GLY A 230 -60.87 -89.71 35.83
N VAL A 231 -59.90 -90.31 36.55
CA VAL A 231 -59.80 -91.77 36.71
C VAL A 231 -60.63 -92.23 37.91
N TYR A 232 -61.95 -92.10 37.77
CA TYR A 232 -62.95 -92.88 38.51
C TYR A 232 -64.30 -92.88 37.77
N SER A 233 -65.00 -94.03 37.81
CA SER A 233 -66.27 -94.35 37.12
C SER A 233 -66.15 -94.65 35.62
N ASP A 234 -66.54 -95.88 35.28
CA ASP A 234 -66.44 -96.55 33.97
C ASP A 234 -67.68 -96.37 33.05
N GLU A 235 -67.65 -97.10 31.92
CA GLU A 235 -68.75 -97.62 31.10
C GLU A 235 -69.45 -96.71 30.04
N ASP A 236 -69.05 -96.96 28.79
CA ASP A 236 -69.89 -97.28 27.60
C ASP A 236 -71.16 -96.47 27.26
N GLU A 237 -71.12 -95.77 26.11
CA GLU A 237 -71.93 -96.19 24.95
C GLU A 237 -71.31 -95.70 23.61
N ALA A 238 -71.88 -96.08 22.45
CA ALA A 238 -71.12 -96.21 21.20
C ALA A 238 -71.69 -95.54 19.92
N LYS A 239 -70.77 -95.18 19.02
CA LYS A 239 -70.89 -94.87 17.57
C LYS A 239 -71.56 -93.55 17.14
N GLY A 240 -70.86 -92.87 16.22
CA GLY A 240 -71.38 -91.81 15.33
C GLY A 240 -70.30 -91.46 14.29
N GLU A 241 -70.67 -91.37 13.01
CA GLU A 241 -69.74 -91.16 11.88
C GLU A 241 -69.82 -89.74 11.30
N SER A 242 -69.09 -89.50 10.19
CA SER A 242 -68.93 -88.29 9.37
C SER A 242 -68.04 -87.18 9.97
N GLU A 243 -66.97 -86.70 9.32
CA GLU A 243 -66.65 -86.41 7.90
C GLU A 243 -67.05 -84.99 7.46
N SER A 244 -66.04 -84.13 7.30
CA SER A 244 -65.94 -82.98 6.37
C SER A 244 -64.80 -82.05 6.82
N ALA A 245 -64.20 -81.19 5.99
CA ALA A 245 -63.94 -81.20 4.54
C ALA A 245 -62.99 -80.01 4.26
N ASN A 246 -62.26 -80.03 3.15
CA ASN A 246 -61.44 -78.88 2.74
C ASN A 246 -62.28 -77.62 2.52
N ARG A 247 -61.67 -76.44 2.68
CA ARG A 247 -61.96 -75.31 1.79
C ARG A 247 -60.70 -74.49 1.52
N ASP A 248 -60.17 -74.68 0.31
CA ASP A 248 -59.05 -73.95 -0.27
C ASP A 248 -59.51 -72.65 -0.98
N LEU A 249 -58.60 -71.67 -1.06
CA LEU A 249 -58.58 -70.50 -1.95
C LEU A 249 -59.84 -69.57 -1.87
N ASP A 250 -59.88 -68.34 -2.40
CA ASP A 250 -59.05 -67.57 -3.36
C ASP A 250 -59.11 -66.06 -2.94
N THR A 251 -58.59 -65.01 -3.59
CA THR A 251 -58.10 -64.74 -4.96
C THR A 251 -57.06 -63.61 -4.95
N SER A 252 -56.26 -63.49 -6.01
CA SER A 252 -55.48 -62.28 -6.34
C SER A 252 -56.21 -61.39 -7.35
N ASN A 253 -55.94 -60.08 -7.35
CA ASN A 253 -55.75 -59.23 -8.56
C ASN A 253 -55.10 -57.88 -8.14
N GLU A 254 -54.13 -57.31 -8.87
CA GLU A 254 -54.25 -56.40 -10.05
C GLU A 254 -55.16 -55.17 -9.78
N ASN A 255 -54.84 -53.92 -10.17
CA ASN A 255 -53.80 -53.35 -11.06
C ASN A 255 -53.52 -51.87 -10.58
N GLU A 256 -52.71 -50.94 -11.14
CA GLU A 256 -51.89 -50.82 -12.36
C GLU A 256 -50.83 -49.68 -12.18
N SER A 257 -50.08 -49.38 -13.26
CA SER A 257 -49.54 -48.06 -13.67
C SER A 257 -48.04 -47.72 -13.46
N LYS A 258 -47.45 -47.33 -14.58
CA LYS A 258 -46.08 -46.85 -14.91
C LYS A 258 -46.18 -46.27 -16.35
N PRO A 259 -45.16 -45.66 -16.98
CA PRO A 259 -43.97 -44.92 -16.51
C PRO A 259 -43.95 -43.46 -17.04
N GLU A 260 -42.88 -42.69 -16.78
CA GLU A 260 -42.36 -41.72 -17.77
C GLU A 260 -40.84 -41.49 -17.63
N THR A 261 -40.21 -40.80 -18.59
CA THR A 261 -38.74 -40.78 -18.79
C THR A 261 -38.22 -39.46 -19.38
N THR A 262 -36.95 -39.12 -19.08
CA THR A 262 -36.12 -38.03 -19.71
C THR A 262 -36.61 -36.58 -19.48
N LYS A 263 -35.79 -35.52 -19.60
CA LYS A 263 -34.37 -35.32 -19.99
C LYS A 263 -33.79 -34.09 -19.20
N PRO A 264 -32.48 -33.74 -19.27
CA PRO A 264 -31.91 -32.59 -18.55
C PRO A 264 -31.87 -31.28 -19.36
N GLU A 265 -31.91 -30.17 -18.61
CA GLU A 265 -31.38 -28.79 -18.85
C GLU A 265 -30.15 -28.50 -17.96
#